data_AF-A0A960BUD8-F1
#
_entry.id   AF-A0A960BUD8-F1
#
_cell.length_a   1.000
_cell.length_b   1.000
_cell.length_c   1.000
_cell.angle_alpha   90.00
_cell.angle_beta   90.00
_cell.angle_gamma   90.00
#
_symmetry.space_group_name_H-M   'P 1'
#
loop_
_entity.id
_entity.type
_entity.pdbx_description
1 polymer ?
#
loop_
_entity_poly.entity_id
_entity_poly.type
_entity_poly.pdbx_seq_one_letter_code
_entity_poly.pdbx_strand_id
1 'polypeptide(L)'
;MQVMAARAGFALDLAVHADRPALAGDGVVTYRELEERVAERAVVLAGPRRVHVLVAQNTADFIVEYLACLRLGHVVALVSACCADQIRALYGDADDLHPDLALLLPTSGSTGNPKVVRLSHRNLESNADAIVSTLALSEQDRALTTLPAAYSYGLSVINSMLTVGGTLVLTSDSVTEPALWDLARIQRVTVVPGVPYTFEMLERLGGDMLA
;
A
#
# COMPACT_ATOMS: atom_id res chain seq x y z
N MET A 1 -23.89 22.79 -0.81
CA MET A 1 -23.99 21.48 -0.14
C MET A 1 -22.70 20.74 -0.43
N GLN A 2 -21.74 20.83 0.48
CA GLN A 2 -20.38 20.33 0.30
C GLN A 2 -20.41 18.82 0.55
N VAL A 3 -20.32 18.02 -0.51
CA VAL A 3 -20.16 16.58 -0.40
C VAL A 3 -18.81 16.37 0.30
N MET A 4 -18.82 15.99 1.58
CA MET A 4 -17.59 15.51 2.21
C MET A 4 -17.22 14.22 1.46
N ALA A 5 -16.09 14.25 0.76
CA ALA A 5 -15.56 13.06 0.12
C ALA A 5 -15.38 11.97 1.19
N ALA A 6 -15.99 10.81 0.97
CA ALA A 6 -15.79 9.64 1.83
C ALA A 6 -14.31 9.26 1.79
N ARG A 7 -13.71 9.05 2.96
CA ARG A 7 -12.29 8.68 3.13
C ARG A 7 -12.19 7.18 3.36
N ALA A 8 -11.09 6.54 2.94
CA ALA A 8 -10.90 5.10 3.11
C ALA A 8 -10.76 4.75 4.61
N GLY A 9 -11.55 3.78 5.10
CA GLY A 9 -11.59 3.38 6.51
C GLY A 9 -10.23 3.01 7.09
N PHE A 10 -9.41 2.24 6.37
CA PHE A 10 -8.05 1.89 6.79
C PHE A 10 -7.07 3.07 6.82
N ALA A 11 -7.43 4.22 6.24
CA ALA A 11 -6.65 5.46 6.31
C ALA A 11 -7.15 6.41 7.42
N LEU A 12 -8.23 6.03 8.11
CA LEU A 12 -8.81 6.72 9.24
C LEU A 12 -8.45 6.00 10.54
N ASP A 13 -8.33 6.79 11.62
CA ASP A 13 -8.29 6.31 12.99
C ASP A 13 -7.31 5.16 13.27
N LEU A 14 -6.11 5.19 12.66
CA LEU A 14 -5.09 4.14 12.82
C LEU A 14 -4.74 3.88 14.28
N ALA A 15 -4.84 4.92 15.12
CA ALA A 15 -4.62 4.83 16.57
C ALA A 15 -5.58 3.88 17.30
N VAL A 16 -6.68 3.42 16.67
CA VAL A 16 -7.55 2.38 17.24
C VAL A 16 -6.80 1.09 17.56
N HIS A 17 -5.73 0.80 16.83
CA HIS A 17 -4.85 -0.34 17.05
C HIS A 17 -3.71 -0.06 18.05
N ALA A 18 -3.67 1.16 18.62
CA ALA A 18 -2.80 1.60 19.70
C ALA A 18 -1.31 1.25 19.47
N ASP A 19 -0.66 0.59 20.44
CA ASP A 19 0.78 0.33 20.45
C ASP A 19 1.16 -0.98 19.70
N ARG A 20 0.23 -1.54 18.92
CA ARG A 20 0.53 -2.70 18.06
C ARG A 20 1.52 -2.30 16.95
N PRO A 21 2.39 -3.23 16.50
CA PRO A 21 3.27 -2.97 15.37
C PRO A 21 2.48 -2.85 14.05
N ALA A 22 2.52 -1.68 13.43
CA ALA A 22 1.96 -1.47 12.09
C ALA A 22 2.97 -1.82 11.00
N LEU A 23 4.21 -1.34 11.16
CA LEU A 23 5.31 -1.57 10.22
C LEU A 23 6.48 -2.22 10.95
N ALA A 24 7.15 -3.15 10.27
CA ALA A 24 8.37 -3.82 10.73
C ALA A 24 9.40 -3.89 9.59
N GLY A 25 10.63 -4.33 9.89
CA GLY A 25 11.77 -4.36 8.96
C GLY A 25 13.04 -4.04 9.73
N ASP A 26 13.76 -3.00 9.31
CA ASP A 26 14.93 -2.45 10.03
C ASP A 26 14.60 -1.83 11.40
N GLY A 27 13.31 -1.63 11.68
CA GLY A 27 12.79 -1.16 12.95
C GLY A 27 11.31 -1.49 13.08
N VAL A 28 10.71 -1.10 14.21
CA VAL A 28 9.27 -1.25 14.44
C VAL A 28 8.64 0.13 14.52
N VAL A 29 7.53 0.32 13.81
CA VAL A 29 6.65 1.49 13.93
C VAL A 29 5.29 0.99 14.39
N THR A 30 4.84 1.47 15.54
CA THR A 30 3.51 1.17 16.07
C THR A 30 2.41 1.90 15.31
N TYR A 31 1.15 1.46 15.46
CA TYR A 31 0.00 2.16 14.89
C TYR A 31 -0.14 3.60 15.43
N ARG A 32 0.20 3.83 16.71
CA ARG A 32 0.26 5.18 17.30
C ARG A 32 1.32 6.05 16.61
N GLU A 33 2.55 5.57 16.48
CA GLU A 33 3.62 6.33 15.80
C GLU A 33 3.33 6.53 14.31
N LEU A 34 2.71 5.55 13.65
CA LEU A 34 2.27 5.68 12.27
C LEU A 34 1.20 6.76 12.14
N GLU A 35 0.21 6.79 13.04
CA GLU A 35 -0.82 7.82 13.10
C GLU A 35 -0.21 9.22 13.27
N GLU A 36 0.75 9.38 14.18
CA GLU A 36 1.45 10.64 14.40
C GLU A 36 2.15 11.12 13.12
N ARG A 37 2.92 10.23 12.45
CA ARG A 37 3.60 10.55 11.19
C ARG A 37 2.62 10.90 10.06
N VAL A 38 1.50 10.18 9.97
CA VAL A 38 0.44 10.46 8.97
C VAL A 38 -0.22 11.81 9.25
N ALA A 39 -0.48 12.14 10.52
CA ALA A 39 -1.05 13.42 10.91
C ALA A 39 -0.10 14.58 10.58
N GLU A 40 1.19 14.45 10.93
CA GLU A 40 2.23 15.43 10.57
C GLU A 40 2.32 15.62 9.05
N ARG A 41 2.33 14.51 8.30
CA ARG A 41 2.36 14.59 6.84
C ARG A 41 1.11 15.23 6.26
N ALA A 42 -0.07 14.94 6.82
CA ALA A 42 -1.32 15.55 6.38
C ALA A 42 -1.33 17.08 6.59
N VAL A 43 -0.66 17.61 7.62
CA VAL A 43 -0.48 19.07 7.77
C VAL A 43 0.33 19.64 6.61
N VAL A 44 1.40 18.96 6.18
CA VAL A 44 2.24 19.39 5.05
C VAL A 44 1.49 19.33 3.72
N LEU A 45 0.63 18.34 3.53
CA LEU A 45 -0.13 18.14 2.30
C LEU A 45 -1.44 18.92 2.25
N ALA A 46 -1.81 19.62 3.33
CA ALA A 46 -3.06 20.37 3.42
C ALA A 46 -3.20 21.39 2.28
N GLY A 47 -4.42 21.50 1.75
CA GLY A 47 -4.72 22.40 0.65
C GLY A 47 -5.89 21.92 -0.21
N PRO A 48 -6.04 22.51 -1.41
CA PRO A 48 -7.04 22.06 -2.37
C PRO A 48 -6.79 20.62 -2.80
N ARG A 49 -7.88 19.87 -3.01
CA ARG A 49 -7.82 18.51 -3.55
C ARG A 49 -7.13 18.52 -4.93
N ARG A 50 -6.18 17.61 -5.11
CA ARG A 50 -5.32 17.49 -6.30
C ARG A 50 -4.77 16.07 -6.43
N VAL A 51 -4.07 15.80 -7.54
CA VAL A 51 -3.39 14.52 -7.77
C VAL A 51 -1.99 14.54 -7.15
N HIS A 52 -1.65 13.52 -6.38
CA HIS A 52 -0.32 13.26 -5.85
C HIS A 52 0.27 12.04 -6.55
N VAL A 53 1.31 12.26 -7.37
CA VAL A 53 2.01 11.16 -8.07
C VAL A 53 3.06 10.56 -7.15
N LEU A 54 2.77 9.36 -6.64
CA LEU A 54 3.62 8.63 -5.70
C LEU A 54 4.33 7.48 -6.41
N VAL A 55 5.66 7.47 -6.34
CA VAL A 55 6.44 6.31 -6.75
C VAL A 55 6.31 5.24 -5.68
N ALA A 56 5.76 4.09 -6.06
CA ALA A 56 5.52 3.00 -5.13
C ALA A 56 6.82 2.42 -4.59
N GLN A 57 6.91 2.32 -3.27
CA GLN A 57 8.07 1.77 -2.56
C GLN A 57 7.60 1.01 -1.32
N ASN A 58 8.42 0.07 -0.85
CA ASN A 58 8.15 -0.67 0.38
C ASN A 58 8.81 0.03 1.57
N THR A 59 8.43 1.29 1.81
CA THR A 59 9.03 2.14 2.85
C THR A 59 7.96 2.75 3.74
N ALA A 60 8.32 3.03 4.99
CA ALA A 60 7.40 3.71 5.92
C ALA A 60 6.97 5.08 5.38
N ASP A 61 7.90 5.82 4.77
CA ASP A 61 7.62 7.14 4.18
C ASP A 61 6.58 7.07 3.06
N PHE A 62 6.65 6.04 2.20
CA PHE A 62 5.64 5.81 1.17
C PHE A 62 4.26 5.54 1.78
N ILE A 63 4.19 4.66 2.79
CA ILE A 63 2.92 4.34 3.48
C ILE A 63 2.34 5.60 4.15
N VAL A 64 3.18 6.39 4.81
CA VAL A 64 2.77 7.65 5.45
C VAL A 64 2.20 8.63 4.42
N GLU A 65 2.89 8.85 3.31
CA GLU A 65 2.45 9.76 2.23
C GLU A 65 1.14 9.27 1.59
N TYR A 66 1.03 7.98 1.31
CA TYR A 66 -0.16 7.35 0.76
C TYR A 66 -1.39 7.55 1.66
N LEU A 67 -1.26 7.22 2.95
CA LEU A 67 -2.34 7.34 3.92
C LEU A 67 -2.74 8.80 4.16
N ALA A 68 -1.76 9.72 4.24
CA ALA A 68 -2.02 11.14 4.39
C ALA A 68 -2.81 11.71 3.21
N CYS A 69 -2.45 11.32 1.98
CA CYS A 69 -3.19 11.71 0.78
C CYS A 69 -4.64 11.24 0.82
N LEU A 70 -4.87 9.95 1.10
CA LEU A 70 -6.22 9.38 1.19
C LEU A 70 -7.05 10.01 2.32
N ARG A 71 -6.42 10.29 3.46
CA ARG A 71 -7.06 10.97 4.60
C ARG A 71 -7.52 12.37 4.26
N LEU A 72 -6.78 13.11 3.45
CA LEU A 72 -7.19 14.45 3.02
C LEU A 72 -8.19 14.43 1.85
N GLY A 73 -8.43 13.26 1.25
CA GLY A 73 -9.26 13.12 0.06
C GLY A 73 -8.56 13.53 -1.23
N HIS A 74 -7.22 13.60 -1.24
CA HIS A 74 -6.44 13.76 -2.46
C HIS A 74 -6.57 12.51 -3.34
N VAL A 75 -6.28 12.68 -4.62
CA VAL A 75 -6.18 11.56 -5.55
C VAL A 75 -4.74 11.08 -5.58
N VAL A 76 -4.49 9.81 -5.29
CA VAL A 76 -3.15 9.23 -5.41
C VAL A 76 -3.00 8.66 -6.82
N ALA A 77 -1.96 9.05 -7.55
CA ALA A 77 -1.53 8.35 -8.75
C ALA A 77 -0.32 7.47 -8.38
N LEU A 78 -0.54 6.16 -8.28
CA LEU A 78 0.46 5.23 -7.79
C LEU A 78 1.21 4.60 -8.96
N VAL A 79 2.52 4.84 -9.04
CA VAL A 79 3.30 4.57 -10.25
C VAL A 79 4.62 3.87 -9.96
N SER A 80 5.14 3.15 -10.95
CA SER A 80 6.55 2.76 -10.98
C SER A 80 7.42 3.96 -11.40
N ALA A 81 8.68 4.00 -10.96
CA ALA A 81 9.59 5.12 -11.20
C ALA A 81 9.72 5.49 -12.70
N CYS A 82 9.76 4.49 -13.58
CA CYS A 82 9.90 4.70 -15.03
C CYS A 82 8.73 5.44 -15.70
N CYS A 83 7.57 5.50 -15.05
CA CYS A 83 6.37 6.14 -15.59
C CYS A 83 5.97 7.43 -14.84
N ALA A 84 6.74 7.83 -13.82
CA ALA A 84 6.35 8.90 -12.91
C ALA A 84 6.20 10.25 -13.63
N ASP A 85 7.17 10.62 -14.45
CA ASP A 85 7.15 11.92 -15.15
C ASP A 85 6.04 11.97 -16.22
N GLN A 86 5.80 10.84 -16.91
CA GLN A 86 4.69 10.74 -17.86
C GLN A 86 3.33 10.93 -17.18
N ILE A 87 3.11 10.30 -16.02
CA ILE A 87 1.85 10.41 -15.28
C ILE A 87 1.70 11.81 -14.65
N ARG A 88 2.79 12.43 -14.16
CA ARG A 88 2.78 13.83 -13.71
C ARG A 88 2.35 14.78 -14.83
N ALA A 89 2.92 14.63 -16.01
CA ALA A 89 2.57 15.48 -17.15
C ALA A 89 1.09 15.34 -17.57
N LEU A 90 0.49 14.16 -17.40
CA LEU A 90 -0.88 13.89 -17.79
C LEU A 90 -1.92 14.29 -16.73
N TYR A 91 -1.59 14.19 -15.43
CA TYR A 91 -2.57 14.29 -14.34
C TYR A 91 -2.18 15.23 -13.21
N GLY A 92 -0.97 15.79 -13.18
CA GLY A 92 -0.47 16.61 -12.06
C GLY A 92 -1.31 17.85 -11.77
N ASP A 93 -1.82 18.49 -12.82
CA ASP A 93 -2.60 19.73 -12.76
C ASP A 93 -4.08 19.50 -13.14
N ALA A 94 -4.62 18.31 -12.85
CA ALA A 94 -6.01 18.00 -13.14
C ALA A 94 -6.96 18.79 -12.22
N ASP A 95 -7.72 19.74 -12.79
CA ASP A 95 -8.59 20.65 -12.04
C ASP A 95 -10.02 20.11 -11.78
N ASP A 96 -10.51 19.18 -12.60
CA ASP A 96 -11.87 18.60 -12.48
C ASP A 96 -11.81 17.12 -12.07
N LEU A 97 -11.50 16.89 -10.79
CA LEU A 97 -11.41 15.55 -10.22
C LEU A 97 -12.79 15.09 -9.77
N HIS A 98 -13.28 13.99 -10.35
CA HIS A 98 -14.53 13.35 -9.91
C HIS A 98 -14.55 13.17 -8.38
N PRO A 99 -15.62 13.52 -7.65
CA PRO A 99 -15.64 13.53 -6.18
C PRO A 99 -15.22 12.21 -5.53
N ASP A 100 -15.64 11.08 -6.11
CA ASP A 100 -15.35 9.76 -5.56
C ASP A 100 -13.95 9.22 -5.94
N LEU A 101 -13.21 9.89 -6.84
CA LEU A 101 -11.91 9.40 -7.28
C LEU A 101 -10.91 9.45 -6.12
N ALA A 102 -10.24 8.33 -5.84
CA ALA A 102 -9.26 8.21 -4.76
C ALA A 102 -7.88 7.77 -5.28
N LEU A 103 -7.88 6.87 -6.27
CA LEU A 103 -6.65 6.26 -6.78
C LEU A 103 -6.68 6.15 -8.30
N LEU A 104 -5.56 6.50 -8.90
CA LEU A 104 -5.20 6.33 -10.30
C LEU A 104 -4.10 5.27 -10.36
N LEU A 105 -4.41 4.11 -10.92
CA LEU A 105 -3.46 3.01 -11.06
C LEU A 105 -3.16 2.75 -12.54
N PRO A 106 -1.98 3.12 -13.06
CA PRO A 106 -1.60 2.82 -14.42
C PRO A 106 -1.50 1.31 -14.66
N THR A 107 -1.94 0.89 -15.82
CA THR A 107 -1.73 -0.48 -16.31
C THR A 107 -0.54 -0.50 -17.25
N SER A 108 0.09 -1.68 -17.42
CA SER A 108 1.13 -1.92 -18.43
C SER A 108 0.53 -1.84 -19.84
N GLY A 109 0.19 -0.63 -20.27
CA GLY A 109 -0.27 -0.34 -21.62
C GLY A 109 0.88 -0.58 -22.59
N SER A 110 0.84 -1.67 -23.35
CA SER A 110 1.78 -2.02 -24.42
C SER A 110 1.74 -1.06 -25.63
N THR A 111 0.94 0.02 -25.57
CA THR A 111 0.59 0.90 -26.70
C THR A 111 1.15 2.32 -26.58
N GLY A 112 2.11 2.57 -25.69
CA GLY A 112 2.81 3.86 -25.54
C GLY A 112 2.06 4.92 -24.74
N ASN A 113 0.73 4.84 -24.65
CA ASN A 113 -0.09 5.66 -23.76
C ASN A 113 -0.58 4.82 -22.55
N PRO A 114 -0.17 5.14 -21.31
CA PRO A 114 -0.61 4.40 -20.13
C PRO A 114 -2.10 4.60 -19.91
N LYS A 115 -2.86 3.51 -19.97
CA LYS A 115 -4.25 3.48 -19.50
C LYS A 115 -4.23 3.48 -17.97
N VAL A 116 -5.09 4.27 -17.36
CA VAL A 116 -5.17 4.42 -15.91
C VAL A 116 -6.53 3.94 -15.43
N VAL A 117 -6.51 3.03 -14.46
CA VAL A 117 -7.71 2.58 -13.76
C VAL A 117 -8.04 3.62 -12.68
N ARG A 118 -9.30 4.05 -12.67
CA ARG A 118 -9.84 4.99 -11.69
C ARG A 118 -10.57 4.21 -10.60
N LEU A 119 -10.15 4.38 -9.36
CA LEU A 119 -10.72 3.68 -8.21
C LEU A 119 -11.18 4.68 -7.17
N SER A 120 -12.35 4.41 -6.59
CA SER A 120 -12.89 5.16 -5.47
C SER A 120 -12.43 4.62 -4.12
N HIS A 121 -12.61 5.39 -3.05
CA HIS A 121 -12.36 4.91 -1.68
C HIS A 121 -13.16 3.63 -1.39
N ARG A 122 -14.44 3.60 -1.77
CA ARG A 122 -15.30 2.41 -1.63
C ARG A 122 -14.76 1.20 -2.38
N ASN A 123 -14.10 1.38 -3.54
CA ASN A 123 -13.47 0.26 -4.24
C ASN A 123 -12.29 -0.31 -3.44
N LEU A 124 -11.49 0.56 -2.82
CA LEU A 124 -10.34 0.15 -2.00
C LEU A 124 -10.79 -0.59 -0.74
N GLU A 125 -11.78 -0.03 -0.03
CA GLU A 125 -12.36 -0.65 1.17
C GLU A 125 -13.01 -1.99 0.85
N SER A 126 -13.90 -2.03 -0.15
CA SER A 126 -14.58 -3.26 -0.53
C SER A 126 -13.60 -4.36 -0.96
N ASN A 127 -12.47 -4.00 -1.57
CA ASN A 127 -11.43 -4.96 -1.91
C ASN A 127 -10.69 -5.47 -0.67
N ALA A 128 -10.31 -4.57 0.24
CA ALA A 128 -9.66 -4.93 1.49
C ALA A 128 -10.55 -5.86 2.34
N ASP A 129 -11.82 -5.49 2.54
CA ASP A 129 -12.80 -6.28 3.30
C ASP A 129 -12.99 -7.68 2.70
N ALA A 130 -13.08 -7.77 1.36
CA ALA A 130 -13.21 -9.05 0.68
C ALA A 130 -12.00 -9.96 0.91
N ILE A 131 -10.78 -9.40 0.88
CA ILE A 131 -9.53 -10.15 1.14
C ILE A 131 -9.47 -10.59 2.59
N VAL A 132 -9.75 -9.69 3.53
CA VAL A 132 -9.79 -9.97 4.96
C VAL A 132 -10.74 -11.13 5.25
N SER A 133 -11.97 -11.07 4.72
CA SER A 133 -12.95 -12.14 4.90
C SER A 133 -12.54 -13.45 4.23
N THR A 134 -11.92 -13.40 3.04
CA THR A 134 -11.57 -14.60 2.27
C THR A 134 -10.39 -15.34 2.89
N LEU A 135 -9.39 -14.61 3.36
CA LEU A 135 -8.17 -15.18 3.95
C LEU A 135 -8.24 -15.29 5.47
N ALA A 136 -9.35 -14.85 6.08
CA ALA A 136 -9.55 -14.77 7.53
C ALA A 136 -8.42 -14.00 8.24
N LEU A 137 -7.97 -12.89 7.64
CA LEU A 137 -6.91 -12.06 8.19
C LEU A 137 -7.35 -11.44 9.52
N SER A 138 -6.39 -11.27 10.41
CA SER A 138 -6.57 -10.70 11.73
C SER A 138 -5.43 -9.75 12.09
N GLU A 139 -5.59 -9.04 13.19
CA GLU A 139 -4.54 -8.21 13.76
C GLU A 139 -3.26 -9.00 14.10
N GLN A 140 -3.33 -10.33 14.26
CA GLN A 140 -2.17 -11.19 14.57
C GLN A 140 -1.31 -11.47 13.34
N ASP A 141 -1.82 -11.19 12.13
CA ASP A 141 -1.12 -11.48 10.89
C ASP A 141 0.01 -10.49 10.60
N ARG A 142 1.03 -11.01 9.93
CA ARG A 142 2.25 -10.29 9.57
C ARG A 142 2.59 -10.60 8.13
N ALA A 143 2.47 -9.61 7.25
CA ALA A 143 2.62 -9.79 5.81
C ALA A 143 3.91 -9.18 5.28
N LEU A 144 4.67 -9.92 4.47
CA LEU A 144 5.80 -9.35 3.74
C LEU A 144 5.32 -8.44 2.60
N THR A 145 6.05 -7.36 2.34
CA THR A 145 5.86 -6.53 1.15
C THR A 145 6.76 -6.99 -0.01
N THR A 146 6.69 -8.25 -0.44
CA THR A 146 7.53 -8.78 -1.54
C THR A 146 7.09 -8.32 -2.94
N LEU A 147 5.92 -7.68 -3.05
CA LEU A 147 5.38 -7.19 -4.31
C LEU A 147 5.44 -5.66 -4.36
N PRO A 148 5.81 -5.05 -5.51
CA PRO A 148 5.76 -3.61 -5.65
C PRO A 148 4.35 -3.08 -5.42
N ALA A 149 4.20 -2.04 -4.58
CA ALA A 149 2.89 -1.44 -4.32
C ALA A 149 2.26 -0.78 -5.57
N ALA A 150 3.04 -0.50 -6.63
CA ALA A 150 2.53 -0.03 -7.92
C ALA A 150 1.67 -1.08 -8.65
N TYR A 151 1.77 -2.35 -8.24
CA TYR A 151 0.88 -3.40 -8.70
C TYR A 151 -0.32 -3.51 -7.77
N SER A 152 -1.52 -3.70 -8.33
CA SER A 152 -2.77 -3.75 -7.54
C SER A 152 -2.71 -4.76 -6.41
N TYR A 153 -2.03 -5.90 -6.61
CA TYR A 153 -1.90 -6.91 -5.57
C TYR A 153 -1.04 -6.44 -4.38
N GLY A 154 0.11 -5.78 -4.63
CA GLY A 154 0.93 -5.22 -3.55
C GLY A 154 0.16 -4.19 -2.72
N LEU A 155 -0.62 -3.33 -3.39
CA LEU A 155 -1.50 -2.38 -2.71
C LEU A 155 -2.62 -3.07 -1.92
N SER A 156 -3.18 -4.16 -2.45
CA SER A 156 -4.23 -4.92 -1.77
C SER A 156 -3.74 -5.53 -0.46
N VAL A 157 -2.49 -6.01 -0.42
CA VAL A 157 -1.85 -6.50 0.81
C VAL A 157 -1.73 -5.37 1.83
N ILE A 158 -1.23 -4.20 1.43
CA ILE A 158 -1.10 -3.03 2.31
C ILE A 158 -2.46 -2.67 2.92
N ASN A 159 -3.48 -2.49 2.09
CA ASN A 159 -4.79 -2.02 2.54
C ASN A 159 -5.48 -3.04 3.44
N SER A 160 -5.45 -4.33 3.10
CA SER A 160 -6.08 -5.39 3.89
C SER A 160 -5.40 -5.56 5.27
N MET A 161 -4.07 -5.49 5.33
CA MET A 161 -3.35 -5.58 6.61
C MET A 161 -3.62 -4.38 7.52
N LEU A 162 -3.66 -3.17 6.96
CA LEU A 162 -4.02 -1.96 7.71
C LEU A 162 -5.48 -1.99 8.18
N THR A 163 -6.38 -2.59 7.40
CA THR A 163 -7.81 -2.72 7.75
C THR A 163 -8.01 -3.55 9.01
N VAL A 164 -7.20 -4.59 9.23
CA VAL A 164 -7.33 -5.49 10.39
C VAL A 164 -6.42 -5.15 11.55
N GLY A 165 -5.56 -4.13 11.44
CA GLY A 165 -4.56 -3.84 12.47
C GLY A 165 -3.39 -4.82 12.49
N GLY A 166 -3.12 -5.50 11.37
CA GLY A 166 -1.99 -6.42 11.20
C GLY A 166 -0.67 -5.69 10.98
N THR A 167 0.43 -6.44 10.83
CA THR A 167 1.77 -5.84 10.59
C THR A 167 2.23 -6.01 9.15
N LEU A 168 2.72 -4.93 8.53
CA LEU A 168 3.46 -4.97 7.27
C LEU A 168 4.96 -5.08 7.56
N VAL A 169 5.59 -6.16 7.11
CA VAL A 169 7.04 -6.37 7.19
C VAL A 169 7.65 -5.84 5.89
N LEU A 170 8.23 -4.65 5.98
CA LEU A 170 8.79 -3.91 4.87
C LEU A 170 10.16 -4.46 4.49
N THR A 171 10.36 -4.69 3.19
CA THR A 171 11.62 -5.18 2.62
C THR A 171 11.73 -4.82 1.14
N SER A 172 12.97 -4.71 0.67
CA SER A 172 13.32 -4.60 -0.74
C SER A 172 14.01 -5.86 -1.28
N ASP A 173 14.19 -6.88 -0.44
CA ASP A 173 14.86 -8.13 -0.80
C ASP A 173 13.96 -8.97 -1.74
N SER A 174 14.58 -9.62 -2.71
CA SER A 174 13.91 -10.57 -3.58
C SER A 174 13.56 -11.86 -2.84
N VAL A 175 12.51 -12.54 -3.30
CA VAL A 175 12.11 -13.89 -2.85
C VAL A 175 13.22 -14.94 -2.99
N THR A 176 14.19 -14.68 -3.85
CA THR A 176 15.35 -15.55 -4.06
C THR A 176 16.49 -15.31 -3.07
N GLU A 177 16.43 -14.24 -2.29
CA GLU A 177 17.50 -13.85 -1.38
C GLU A 177 17.28 -14.50 -0.01
N PRO A 178 18.28 -15.20 0.57
CA PRO A 178 18.16 -15.81 1.90
C PRO A 178 17.80 -14.82 3.01
N ALA A 179 18.28 -13.56 2.88
CA ALA A 179 18.01 -12.49 3.84
C ALA A 179 16.52 -12.22 4.04
N LEU A 180 15.70 -12.35 2.99
CA LEU A 180 14.25 -12.21 3.08
C LEU A 180 13.66 -13.25 4.05
N TRP A 181 14.13 -14.49 3.97
CA TRP A 181 13.61 -15.60 4.75
C TRP A 181 14.11 -15.57 6.19
N ASP A 182 15.33 -15.08 6.41
CA ASP A 182 15.82 -14.74 7.74
C ASP A 182 14.97 -13.65 8.39
N LEU A 183 14.67 -12.58 7.65
CA LEU A 183 13.76 -11.53 8.09
C LEU A 183 12.37 -12.10 8.40
N ALA A 184 11.83 -12.95 7.52
CA ALA A 184 10.52 -13.57 7.71
C ALA A 184 10.45 -14.40 9.00
N ARG A 185 11.50 -15.18 9.30
CA ARG A 185 11.62 -15.96 10.55
C ARG A 185 11.73 -15.06 11.78
N ILE A 186 12.63 -14.08 11.76
CA ILE A 186 12.82 -13.11 12.86
C ILE A 186 11.51 -12.37 13.17
N GLN A 187 10.83 -11.95 12.11
CA GLN A 187 9.58 -11.20 12.20
C GLN A 187 8.36 -12.09 12.37
N ARG A 188 8.48 -13.43 12.40
CA ARG A 188 7.34 -14.37 12.50
C ARG A 188 6.23 -14.07 11.48
N VAL A 189 6.61 -13.90 10.22
CA VAL A 189 5.69 -13.65 9.10
C VAL A 189 4.65 -14.78 9.00
N THR A 190 3.39 -14.43 8.82
CA THR A 190 2.27 -15.37 8.61
C THR A 190 1.72 -15.31 7.19
N VAL A 191 1.96 -14.21 6.47
CA VAL A 191 1.46 -13.99 5.10
C VAL A 191 2.61 -13.66 4.17
N VAL A 192 2.81 -14.49 3.14
CA VAL A 192 3.79 -14.27 2.08
C VAL A 192 3.06 -14.08 0.75
N PRO A 193 2.87 -12.84 0.28
CA PRO A 193 2.24 -12.63 -1.01
C PRO A 193 3.20 -13.02 -2.13
N GLY A 194 2.65 -13.72 -3.13
CA GLY A 194 3.41 -14.19 -4.28
C GLY A 194 2.50 -14.43 -5.48
N VAL A 195 3.09 -14.35 -6.66
CA VAL A 195 2.45 -14.77 -7.92
C VAL A 195 2.90 -16.19 -8.25
N PRO A 196 2.26 -16.94 -9.18
CA PRO A 196 2.65 -18.32 -9.48
C PRO A 196 4.15 -18.49 -9.73
N TYR A 197 4.75 -17.56 -10.47
CA TYR A 197 6.19 -17.53 -10.74
C TYR A 197 7.06 -17.43 -9.47
N THR A 198 6.60 -16.70 -8.44
CA THR A 198 7.28 -16.63 -7.14
C THR A 198 7.45 -18.02 -6.53
N PHE A 199 6.38 -18.83 -6.54
CA PHE A 199 6.40 -20.16 -5.95
C PHE A 199 7.23 -21.15 -6.80
N GLU A 200 7.17 -21.04 -8.13
CA GLU A 200 8.05 -21.82 -9.03
C GLU A 200 9.54 -21.54 -8.77
N MET A 201 9.90 -20.28 -8.50
CA MET A 201 11.28 -19.91 -8.16
C MET A 201 11.71 -20.54 -6.83
N LEU A 202 10.83 -20.52 -5.82
CA LEU A 202 11.12 -21.11 -4.51
C LEU A 202 11.27 -22.63 -4.60
N GLU A 203 10.43 -23.31 -5.37
CA GLU A 203 10.57 -24.76 -5.62
C GLU A 203 11.93 -25.10 -6.25
N ARG A 204 12.43 -24.26 -7.17
CA ARG A 204 13.74 -24.46 -7.82
C ARG A 204 14.93 -24.22 -6.90
N LEU A 205 14.80 -23.33 -5.92
CA LEU A 205 15.86 -23.00 -4.96
C LEU A 205 15.98 -24.00 -3.82
N GLY A 206 15.01 -24.91 -3.67
CA GLY A 206 14.97 -25.94 -2.65
C GLY A 206 14.09 -25.53 -1.46
N GLY A 207 13.21 -26.43 -1.02
CA GLY A 207 12.21 -26.17 0.03
C GLY A 207 12.77 -25.79 1.40
N ASP A 208 14.08 -25.92 1.62
CA ASP A 208 14.75 -25.56 2.88
C ASP A 208 14.76 -24.05 3.16
N MET A 209 14.52 -23.19 2.16
CA MET A 209 14.36 -21.75 2.40
C MET A 209 13.07 -21.39 3.14
N LEU A 210 12.07 -22.29 3.13
CA LEU A 210 10.78 -22.11 3.81
C LEU A 210 10.72 -22.81 5.18
N ALA A 211 11.74 -23.59 5.55
CA ALA A 211 11.85 -24.34 6.81
C ALA A 211 12.43 -23.48 7.95
#